data_AF-A0A9X1X0X4-F1
#
_entry.id   AF-A0A9X1X0X4-F1
#
_cell.length_a   1.000
_cell.length_b   1.000
_cell.length_c   1.000
_cell.angle_alpha   90.00
_cell.angle_beta   90.00
_cell.angle_gamma   90.00
#
_symmetry.space_group_name_H-M   'P 1'
#
loop_
_entity.id
_entity.type
_entity.pdbx_description
1 polymer ?
#
loop_
_entity_poly.entity_id
_entity_poly.type
_entity_poly.pdbx_seq_one_letter_code
_entity_poly.pdbx_strand_id
1 'polypeptide(L)'
;MHMHKRIRLTPLDREEIWKLYQSRQWKVSHLAERYRVSRPTIYAVLRKARHRQFTPSNSTNKRYKTAFYGLKRLAKVEVSIQLKLKQQAKRYNKSYPGELFHVDSKRLPLLKGHTNVQPREYLFVGIDDYSRELYAAIFPDKTQDSAAEFLQEHVIKHCPYTLDYLYSDNGKEFKGTAEHALVKVCLTNNIGQKFTRISRLQTNGKAERVIRTLMEMWHEKIEFKDSQHRKLELNRFINFYNTVKPHKGLNNQTPYEILNSYFSHKV
;
A
#
# COMPACT_ATOMS: atom_id res chain seq x y z
N MET A 1 39.94 -4.47 -63.50
CA MET A 1 39.17 -5.36 -62.60
C MET A 1 38.00 -4.58 -61.99
N HIS A 2 36.75 -4.96 -62.31
CA HIS A 2 35.57 -4.31 -61.73
C HIS A 2 35.43 -4.68 -60.24
N MET A 3 35.88 -3.81 -59.35
CA MET A 3 35.73 -3.99 -57.89
C MET A 3 34.29 -3.73 -57.48
N HIS A 4 33.59 -4.76 -57.03
CA HIS A 4 32.20 -4.66 -56.61
C HIS A 4 32.12 -3.88 -55.27
N LYS A 5 31.51 -2.69 -55.29
CA LYS A 5 31.48 -1.75 -54.14
C LYS A 5 30.78 -2.28 -52.87
N ARG A 6 30.26 -3.52 -52.88
CA ARG A 6 29.40 -4.08 -51.82
C ARG A 6 29.84 -5.47 -51.30
N ILE A 7 31.06 -5.92 -51.56
CA ILE A 7 31.54 -7.19 -50.97
C ILE A 7 31.67 -7.03 -49.45
N ARG A 8 30.98 -7.88 -48.68
CA ARG A 8 30.98 -7.87 -47.22
C ARG A 8 31.89 -8.99 -46.71
N LEU A 9 33.04 -8.61 -46.14
CA LEU A 9 33.96 -9.55 -45.51
C LEU A 9 33.33 -10.17 -44.25
N THR A 10 33.29 -11.49 -44.21
CA THR A 10 32.83 -12.30 -43.07
C THR A 10 33.82 -12.23 -41.91
N PRO A 11 33.44 -12.65 -40.68
CA PRO A 11 34.39 -12.73 -39.57
C PRO A 11 35.60 -13.63 -39.88
N LEU A 12 35.39 -14.76 -40.56
CA LEU A 12 36.46 -15.67 -40.99
C LEU A 12 37.43 -15.00 -41.96
N ASP A 13 36.91 -14.28 -42.96
CA ASP A 13 37.76 -13.52 -43.90
C ASP A 13 38.62 -12.50 -43.16
N ARG A 14 38.09 -11.86 -42.10
CA ARG A 14 38.83 -10.85 -41.33
C ARG A 14 39.95 -11.48 -40.50
N GLU A 15 39.71 -12.66 -39.93
CA GLU A 15 40.73 -13.43 -39.22
C GLU A 15 41.82 -13.91 -40.18
N GLU A 16 41.43 -14.41 -41.36
CA GLU A 16 42.38 -14.85 -42.38
C GLU A 16 43.20 -13.66 -42.92
N ILE A 17 42.58 -12.52 -43.22
CA ILE A 17 43.27 -11.28 -43.62
C ILE A 17 44.31 -10.88 -42.56
N TRP A 18 43.98 -10.98 -41.28
CA TRP A 18 44.91 -10.65 -40.19
C TRP A 18 46.07 -11.63 -40.12
N LYS A 19 45.82 -12.94 -40.21
CA LYS A 19 46.87 -13.98 -40.25
C LYS A 19 47.82 -13.77 -41.43
N LEU A 20 47.27 -13.55 -42.63
CA LEU A 20 48.03 -13.31 -43.86
C LEU A 20 48.85 -12.01 -43.78
N TYR A 21 48.28 -10.94 -43.20
CA TYR A 21 49.02 -9.68 -43.00
C TYR A 21 50.16 -9.85 -41.99
N GLN A 22 49.95 -10.62 -40.92
CA GLN A 22 50.98 -10.90 -39.91
C GLN A 22 52.16 -11.72 -40.45
N SER A 23 51.95 -12.58 -41.45
CA SER A 23 53.03 -13.36 -42.05
C SER A 23 54.06 -12.51 -42.83
N ARG A 24 53.81 -11.21 -43.00
CA ARG A 24 54.63 -10.22 -43.75
C ARG A 24 54.87 -10.53 -45.23
N GLN A 25 54.35 -11.65 -45.73
CA GLN A 25 54.40 -12.03 -47.15
C GLN A 25 53.28 -11.40 -47.98
N TRP A 26 52.21 -10.92 -47.32
CA TRP A 26 51.06 -10.32 -47.98
C TRP A 26 51.01 -8.80 -47.81
N LYS A 27 51.13 -8.08 -48.94
CA LYS A 27 50.90 -6.63 -48.99
C LYS A 27 49.40 -6.33 -49.03
N VAL A 28 49.01 -5.14 -48.57
CA VAL A 28 47.61 -4.66 -48.59
C VAL A 28 47.04 -4.66 -50.01
N SER A 29 47.86 -4.41 -51.04
CA SER A 29 47.47 -4.51 -52.45
C SER A 29 47.01 -5.92 -52.83
N HIS A 30 47.78 -6.95 -52.44
CA HIS A 30 47.47 -8.36 -52.75
C HIS A 30 46.24 -8.83 -51.97
N LEU A 31 46.07 -8.39 -50.72
CA LEU A 31 44.88 -8.68 -49.93
C LEU A 31 43.62 -8.04 -50.54
N ALA A 32 43.72 -6.79 -50.99
CA ALA A 32 42.60 -6.10 -51.66
C ALA A 32 42.17 -6.84 -52.94
N GLU A 33 43.14 -7.32 -53.72
CA GLU A 33 42.89 -8.09 -54.94
C GLU A 33 42.28 -9.46 -54.65
N ARG A 34 42.89 -10.24 -53.74
CA ARG A 34 42.41 -11.58 -53.34
C ARG A 34 40.96 -11.55 -52.85
N TYR A 35 40.63 -10.59 -51.98
CA TYR A 35 39.29 -10.47 -51.42
C TYR A 35 38.36 -9.59 -52.26
N ARG A 36 38.81 -9.12 -53.43
CA ARG A 36 38.06 -8.27 -54.38
C ARG A 36 37.45 -7.01 -53.74
N VAL A 37 38.09 -6.47 -52.70
CA VAL A 37 37.66 -5.29 -51.96
C VAL A 37 38.62 -4.12 -52.17
N SER A 38 38.17 -2.92 -51.82
CA SER A 38 39.04 -1.75 -51.85
C SER A 38 40.18 -1.85 -50.80
N ARG A 39 41.35 -1.26 -51.09
CA ARG A 39 42.42 -1.12 -50.09
C ARG A 39 41.94 -0.46 -48.78
N PRO A 40 41.10 0.61 -48.81
CA PRO A 40 40.47 1.16 -47.60
C PRO A 40 39.71 0.13 -46.76
N THR A 41 39.03 -0.84 -47.39
CA THR A 41 38.32 -1.92 -46.70
C THR A 41 39.30 -2.81 -45.93
N ILE A 42 40.42 -3.19 -46.55
CA ILE A 42 41.49 -3.96 -45.88
C ILE A 42 42.09 -3.18 -44.72
N TYR A 43 42.41 -1.90 -44.90
CA TYR A 43 42.91 -1.06 -43.80
C TYR A 43 41.91 -0.97 -42.64
N ALA A 44 40.60 -0.86 -42.93
CA ALA A 44 39.57 -0.84 -41.90
C ALA A 44 39.49 -2.16 -41.12
N VAL A 45 39.66 -3.30 -41.81
CA VAL A 45 39.75 -4.63 -41.17
C VAL A 45 40.99 -4.74 -40.29
N LEU A 46 42.17 -4.39 -40.81
CA LEU A 46 43.43 -4.45 -40.05
C LEU A 46 43.40 -3.54 -38.82
N ARG A 47 42.80 -2.35 -38.93
CA ARG A 47 42.60 -1.45 -37.78
C ARG A 47 41.77 -2.11 -36.68
N LYS A 48 40.69 -2.82 -37.02
CA LYS A 48 39.86 -3.54 -36.04
C LYS A 48 40.56 -4.79 -35.50
N ALA A 49 41.28 -5.52 -36.35
CA ALA A 49 42.04 -6.71 -36.00
C ALA A 49 43.17 -6.42 -34.99
N ARG A 50 43.82 -5.26 -35.07
CA ARG A 50 44.79 -4.79 -34.05
C ARG A 50 44.19 -4.70 -32.64
N HIS A 51 42.89 -4.44 -32.54
CA HIS A 51 42.14 -4.43 -31.29
C HIS A 51 41.46 -5.78 -30.98
N ARG A 52 41.84 -6.86 -31.68
CA ARG A 52 41.25 -8.22 -31.57
C ARG A 52 39.74 -8.29 -31.84
N GLN A 53 39.20 -7.35 -32.64
CA GLN A 53 37.78 -7.30 -32.98
C GLN A 53 37.52 -7.94 -34.35
N PHE A 54 37.34 -9.27 -34.36
CA PHE A 54 37.05 -10.05 -35.56
C PHE A 54 35.54 -10.26 -35.80
N THR A 55 34.75 -10.30 -34.71
CA THR A 55 33.31 -10.48 -34.76
C THR A 55 32.56 -9.17 -35.09
N PRO A 56 31.33 -9.26 -35.65
CA PRO A 56 30.47 -8.08 -35.79
C PRO A 56 30.17 -7.51 -34.40
N SER A 57 30.42 -6.22 -34.21
CA SER A 57 30.11 -5.53 -32.95
C SER A 57 28.61 -5.60 -32.63
N ASN A 58 28.28 -5.60 -31.34
CA ASN A 58 26.89 -5.59 -30.86
C ASN A 58 26.07 -4.50 -31.57
N SER A 59 24.86 -4.87 -32.00
CA SER A 59 23.97 -4.01 -32.77
C SER A 59 23.77 -2.65 -32.10
N THR A 60 24.11 -1.56 -32.81
CA THR A 60 23.77 -0.18 -32.44
C THR A 60 22.31 0.16 -32.76
N ASN A 61 21.55 -0.78 -33.32
CA ASN A 61 20.16 -0.57 -33.68
C ASN A 61 19.32 -0.28 -32.42
N LYS A 62 18.87 0.98 -32.31
CA LYS A 62 18.05 1.45 -31.20
C LYS A 62 16.83 0.55 -30.98
N ARG A 63 16.20 -0.02 -32.03
CA ARG A 63 15.03 -0.91 -31.92
C ARG A 63 15.31 -2.16 -31.07
N TYR A 64 16.46 -2.80 -31.25
CA TYR A 64 16.84 -3.99 -30.47
C TYR A 64 17.22 -3.63 -29.04
N LYS A 65 17.90 -2.49 -28.83
CA LYS A 65 18.16 -1.96 -27.49
C LYS A 65 16.85 -1.63 -26.78
N THR A 66 15.88 -1.01 -27.45
CA THR A 66 14.55 -0.70 -26.87
C THR A 66 13.79 -1.96 -26.50
N ALA A 67 13.84 -3.04 -27.28
CA ALA A 67 13.22 -4.31 -26.92
C ALA A 67 13.88 -4.94 -25.68
N PHE A 68 15.22 -5.00 -25.64
CA PHE A 68 15.96 -5.56 -24.50
C PHE A 68 15.78 -4.73 -23.21
N TYR A 69 15.93 -3.40 -23.30
CA TYR A 69 15.73 -2.51 -22.15
C TYR A 69 14.25 -2.39 -21.77
N GLY A 70 13.33 -2.48 -22.74
CA GLY A 70 11.89 -2.49 -22.52
C GLY A 70 11.43 -3.72 -21.73
N LEU A 71 11.90 -4.91 -22.11
CA LEU A 71 11.64 -6.16 -21.38
C LEU A 71 12.21 -6.11 -19.94
N LYS A 72 13.43 -5.61 -19.77
CA LYS A 72 14.00 -5.40 -18.42
C LYS A 72 13.19 -4.42 -17.57
N ARG A 73 12.63 -3.36 -18.18
CA ARG A 73 11.77 -2.40 -17.50
C ARG A 73 10.45 -3.04 -17.09
N LEU A 74 9.87 -3.87 -17.96
CA LEU A 74 8.61 -4.58 -17.71
C LEU A 74 8.76 -5.57 -16.55
N ALA A 75 9.82 -6.38 -16.53
CA ALA A 75 10.11 -7.30 -15.43
C ALA A 75 10.28 -6.58 -14.07
N LYS A 76 10.93 -5.41 -14.05
CA LYS A 76 11.03 -4.58 -12.83
C LYS A 76 9.66 -4.05 -12.38
N VAL A 77 8.82 -3.64 -13.32
CA VAL A 77 7.46 -3.17 -13.04
C VAL A 77 6.64 -4.33 -12.48
N GLU A 78 6.69 -5.52 -13.07
CA GLU A 78 6.00 -6.71 -12.58
C GLU A 78 6.44 -7.10 -11.17
N VAL A 79 7.76 -7.13 -10.89
CA VAL A 79 8.27 -7.38 -9.53
C VAL A 79 7.77 -6.31 -8.56
N SER A 80 7.75 -5.03 -8.96
CA SER A 80 7.23 -3.94 -8.11
C SER A 80 5.73 -4.09 -7.82
N ILE A 81 4.95 -4.55 -8.81
CA ILE A 81 3.53 -4.83 -8.68
C ILE A 81 3.32 -6.03 -7.76
N GLN A 82 4.07 -7.12 -7.94
CA GLN A 82 4.02 -8.31 -7.10
C GLN A 82 4.39 -8.00 -5.65
N LEU A 83 5.41 -7.17 -5.40
CA LEU A 83 5.75 -6.71 -4.06
C LEU A 83 4.64 -5.84 -3.44
N LYS A 84 4.03 -4.93 -4.21
CA LYS A 84 2.87 -4.15 -3.76
C LYS A 84 1.68 -5.05 -3.43
N LEU A 85 1.38 -6.05 -4.27
CA LEU A 85 0.31 -7.02 -4.05
C LEU A 85 0.59 -7.88 -2.80
N LYS A 86 1.83 -8.36 -2.62
CA LYS A 86 2.23 -9.09 -1.40
C LYS A 86 2.15 -8.23 -0.14
N GLN A 87 2.53 -6.95 -0.21
CA GLN A 87 2.38 -6.01 0.90
C GLN A 87 0.90 -5.72 1.21
N GLN A 88 0.05 -5.59 0.19
CA GLN A 88 -1.40 -5.43 0.35
C GLN A 88 -2.07 -6.69 0.91
N ALA A 89 -1.60 -7.88 0.51
CA ALA A 89 -2.06 -9.16 1.04
C ALA A 89 -1.63 -9.36 2.50
N LYS A 90 -0.56 -8.72 2.95
CA LYS A 90 -0.14 -8.65 4.36
C LYS A 90 -0.95 -7.64 5.19
N ARG A 91 -2.22 -7.38 4.83
CA ARG A 91 -3.16 -6.77 5.76
C ARG A 91 -3.37 -7.77 6.90
N TYR A 92 -2.84 -7.45 8.08
CA TYR A 92 -3.18 -8.16 9.31
C TYR A 92 -4.70 -8.09 9.48
N ASN A 93 -5.39 -9.19 9.20
CA ASN A 93 -6.69 -9.46 9.79
C ASN A 93 -6.42 -10.28 11.04
N LYS A 94 -7.08 -9.90 12.13
CA LYS A 94 -7.09 -10.68 13.36
C LYS A 94 -7.74 -12.03 13.15
N SER A 95 -7.57 -12.93 14.11
CA SER A 95 -8.02 -14.32 13.99
C SER A 95 -9.41 -14.53 14.57
N TYR A 96 -9.84 -13.67 15.51
CA TYR A 96 -11.13 -13.74 16.18
C TYR A 96 -11.65 -12.35 16.58
N PRO A 97 -12.98 -12.19 16.78
CA PRO A 97 -13.58 -10.97 17.33
C PRO A 97 -12.99 -10.64 18.71
N GLY A 98 -12.60 -9.38 18.92
CA GLY A 98 -12.07 -8.91 20.20
C GLY A 98 -10.55 -9.01 20.37
N GLU A 99 -9.82 -9.68 19.46
CA GLU A 99 -8.35 -9.78 19.55
C GLU A 99 -7.66 -8.39 19.52
N LEU A 100 -8.22 -7.46 18.75
CA LEU A 100 -7.73 -6.08 18.68
C LEU A 100 -8.89 -5.13 18.34
N PHE A 101 -9.17 -4.21 19.24
CA PHE A 101 -10.23 -3.21 19.11
C PHE A 101 -9.62 -1.83 18.91
N HIS A 102 -9.80 -1.25 17.73
CA HIS A 102 -9.22 0.04 17.37
C HIS A 102 -10.12 1.19 17.83
N VAL A 103 -9.59 2.13 18.58
CA VAL A 103 -10.30 3.35 18.98
C VAL A 103 -9.62 4.61 18.47
N ASP A 104 -10.44 5.60 18.11
CA ASP A 104 -10.00 6.90 17.65
C ASP A 104 -11.08 7.97 17.97
N SER A 105 -10.68 9.23 17.96
CA SER A 105 -11.56 10.36 18.24
C SER A 105 -11.50 11.43 17.14
N LYS A 106 -12.66 11.94 16.75
CA LYS A 106 -12.80 12.99 15.74
C LYS A 106 -13.58 14.18 16.30
N ARG A 107 -12.97 15.36 16.28
CA ARG A 107 -13.69 16.62 16.50
C ARG A 107 -14.71 16.84 15.39
N LEU A 108 -15.98 17.01 15.76
CA LEU A 108 -17.08 17.19 14.82
C LEU A 108 -17.20 18.64 14.32
N PRO A 109 -17.75 18.84 13.10
CA PRO A 109 -18.20 20.15 12.65
C PRO A 109 -19.25 20.77 13.58
N LEU A 110 -19.29 22.09 13.61
CA LEU A 110 -20.34 22.83 14.34
C LEU A 110 -21.71 22.52 13.73
N LEU A 111 -22.72 22.54 14.58
CA LEU A 111 -24.11 22.56 14.12
C LEU A 111 -24.38 23.88 13.39
N LYS A 112 -25.37 23.87 12.49
CA LYS A 112 -25.79 25.08 11.79
C LYS A 112 -26.30 26.11 12.82
N GLY A 113 -25.84 27.35 12.70
CA GLY A 113 -26.17 28.42 13.65
C GLY A 113 -25.27 28.47 14.90
N HIS A 114 -24.41 27.48 15.13
CA HIS A 114 -23.42 27.55 16.21
C HIS A 114 -22.19 28.36 15.76
N THR A 115 -21.65 29.17 16.66
CA THR A 115 -20.44 29.96 16.42
C THR A 115 -19.20 29.25 16.97
N ASN A 116 -18.00 29.70 16.55
CA ASN A 116 -16.72 29.15 17.03
C ASN A 116 -16.46 29.33 18.53
N VAL A 117 -17.32 30.09 19.23
CA VAL A 117 -17.24 30.31 20.68
C VAL A 117 -17.86 29.13 21.44
N GLN A 118 -18.77 28.38 20.82
CA GLN A 118 -19.44 27.25 21.46
C GLN A 118 -18.56 26.00 21.51
N PRO A 119 -18.67 25.18 22.56
CA PRO A 119 -17.90 23.94 22.67
C PRO A 119 -18.23 23.00 21.51
N ARG A 120 -17.19 22.37 20.96
CA ARG A 120 -17.33 21.39 19.89
C ARG A 120 -17.52 20.01 20.48
N GLU A 121 -18.40 19.25 19.84
CA GLU A 121 -18.59 17.84 20.15
C GLU A 121 -17.47 16.98 19.54
N TYR A 122 -17.22 15.86 20.18
CA TYR A 122 -16.22 14.87 19.77
C TYR A 122 -16.89 13.52 19.56
N LEU A 123 -16.65 12.95 18.39
CA LEU A 123 -17.06 11.61 18.04
C LEU A 123 -15.96 10.64 18.47
N PHE A 124 -16.26 9.74 19.39
CA PHE A 124 -15.43 8.59 19.69
C PHE A 124 -15.90 7.42 18.85
N VAL A 125 -14.96 6.72 18.22
CA VAL A 125 -15.20 5.57 17.35
C VAL A 125 -14.36 4.40 17.81
N GLY A 126 -14.97 3.24 17.87
CA GLY A 126 -14.36 1.94 18.15
C GLY A 126 -14.72 0.97 17.03
N ILE A 127 -13.74 0.22 16.54
CA ILE A 127 -13.98 -0.83 15.54
C ILE A 127 -13.18 -2.09 15.85
N ASP A 128 -13.85 -3.23 15.80
CA ASP A 128 -13.18 -4.52 15.89
C ASP A 128 -12.38 -4.84 14.62
N ASP A 129 -11.15 -5.30 14.80
CA ASP A 129 -10.24 -5.54 13.69
C ASP A 129 -10.64 -6.76 12.84
N TYR A 130 -11.34 -7.73 13.43
CA TYR A 130 -11.79 -8.95 12.75
C TYR A 130 -13.10 -8.74 12.01
N SER A 131 -14.18 -8.50 12.77
CA SER A 131 -15.57 -8.43 12.29
C SER A 131 -15.93 -7.10 11.65
N ARG A 132 -15.13 -6.04 11.88
CA ARG A 132 -15.47 -4.65 11.54
C ARG A 132 -16.69 -4.12 12.29
N GLU A 133 -17.12 -4.75 13.38
CA GLU A 133 -18.22 -4.21 14.18
C GLU A 133 -17.87 -2.82 14.71
N LEU A 134 -18.76 -1.88 14.46
CA LEU A 134 -18.59 -0.46 14.74
C LEU A 134 -19.35 -0.05 15.98
N TYR A 135 -18.67 0.67 16.86
CA TYR A 135 -19.22 1.38 18.01
C TYR A 135 -18.86 2.86 17.88
N ALA A 136 -19.79 3.77 18.16
CA ALA A 136 -19.48 5.19 18.19
C ALA A 136 -20.44 5.94 19.11
N ALA A 137 -19.94 7.02 19.71
CA ALA A 137 -20.74 7.91 20.55
C ALA A 137 -20.18 9.34 20.53
N ILE A 138 -21.04 10.31 20.87
CA ILE A 138 -20.71 11.74 20.83
C ILE A 138 -20.63 12.30 22.25
N PHE A 139 -19.48 12.89 22.55
CA PHE A 139 -19.13 13.47 23.83
C PHE A 139 -18.92 14.99 23.72
N PRO A 140 -19.12 15.75 24.81
CA PRO A 140 -18.92 17.20 24.82
C PRO A 140 -17.44 17.60 24.78
N ASP A 141 -16.53 16.68 25.08
CA ASP A 141 -15.10 16.95 25.17
C ASP A 141 -14.25 15.76 24.69
N LYS A 142 -12.93 15.99 24.66
CA LYS A 142 -11.91 15.03 24.27
C LYS A 142 -11.01 14.71 25.47
N THR A 143 -11.61 14.17 26.53
CA THR A 143 -10.92 13.83 27.79
C THR A 143 -10.75 12.32 27.96
N GLN A 144 -9.90 11.95 28.93
CA GLN A 144 -9.74 10.56 29.37
C GLN A 144 -11.02 9.97 29.97
N ASP A 145 -11.85 10.80 30.60
CA ASP A 145 -13.10 10.37 31.24
C ASP A 145 -14.15 10.06 30.17
N SER A 146 -14.30 10.91 29.17
CA SER A 146 -15.13 10.63 27.98
C SER A 146 -14.66 9.36 27.25
N ALA A 147 -13.35 9.14 27.12
CA ALA A 147 -12.83 7.91 26.52
C ALA A 147 -13.13 6.66 27.37
N ALA A 148 -13.03 6.78 28.70
CA ALA A 148 -13.33 5.70 29.64
C ALA A 148 -14.83 5.34 29.62
N GLU A 149 -15.70 6.35 29.64
CA GLU A 149 -17.15 6.20 29.51
C GLU A 149 -17.50 5.57 28.15
N PHE A 150 -16.88 6.02 27.06
CA PHE A 150 -17.05 5.39 25.75
C PHE A 150 -16.76 3.89 25.78
N LEU A 151 -15.59 3.50 26.31
CA LEU A 151 -15.21 2.10 26.37
C LEU A 151 -16.14 1.29 27.29
N GLN A 152 -16.43 1.80 28.49
CA GLN A 152 -17.23 1.07 29.48
C GLN A 152 -18.71 0.98 29.09
N GLU A 153 -19.32 2.11 28.76
CA GLU A 153 -20.77 2.23 28.60
C GLU A 153 -21.24 1.91 27.20
N HIS A 154 -20.46 2.27 26.16
CA HIS A 154 -20.90 2.10 24.78
C HIS A 154 -20.31 0.88 24.09
N VAL A 155 -19.13 0.41 24.51
CA VAL A 155 -18.48 -0.76 23.92
C VAL A 155 -18.71 -1.99 24.79
N ILE A 156 -18.11 -2.05 25.98
CA ILE A 156 -18.07 -3.26 26.81
C ILE A 156 -19.48 -3.76 27.18
N LYS A 157 -20.40 -2.87 27.56
CA LYS A 157 -21.78 -3.26 27.92
C LYS A 157 -22.59 -3.85 26.76
N HIS A 158 -22.27 -3.48 25.52
CA HIS A 158 -23.04 -3.87 24.34
C HIS A 158 -22.34 -4.94 23.49
N CYS A 159 -21.04 -5.12 23.67
CA CYS A 159 -20.23 -6.04 22.91
C CYS A 159 -20.52 -7.50 23.31
N PRO A 160 -20.81 -8.41 22.36
CA PRO A 160 -21.12 -9.81 22.68
C PRO A 160 -19.89 -10.67 22.99
N TYR A 161 -18.69 -10.08 22.99
CA TYR A 161 -17.42 -10.75 23.24
C TYR A 161 -16.45 -9.89 24.08
N THR A 162 -15.45 -10.55 24.65
CA THR A 162 -14.38 -9.88 25.41
C THR A 162 -13.36 -9.23 24.48
N LEU A 163 -12.74 -8.15 24.95
CA LEU A 163 -11.68 -7.46 24.23
C LEU A 163 -10.32 -7.80 24.85
N ASP A 164 -9.38 -8.30 24.06
CA ASP A 164 -8.03 -8.62 24.55
C ASP A 164 -7.15 -7.38 24.54
N TYR A 165 -7.24 -6.58 23.48
CA TYR A 165 -6.41 -5.40 23.31
C TYR A 165 -7.18 -4.21 22.75
N LEU A 166 -7.08 -3.08 23.45
CA LEU A 166 -7.43 -1.77 22.94
C LEU A 166 -6.25 -1.20 22.14
N TYR A 167 -6.49 -0.72 20.92
CA TYR A 167 -5.50 -0.12 20.05
C TYR A 167 -5.83 1.34 19.74
N SER A 168 -4.94 2.26 20.06
CA SER A 168 -5.16 3.69 19.82
C SER A 168 -3.90 4.41 19.35
N ASP A 169 -4.05 5.68 19.00
CA ASP A 169 -2.90 6.59 18.90
C ASP A 169 -2.35 6.96 20.29
N ASN A 170 -1.31 7.79 20.33
CA ASN A 170 -0.72 8.27 21.58
C ASN A 170 -1.44 9.52 22.14
N GLY A 171 -2.71 9.75 21.78
CA GLY A 171 -3.53 10.85 22.28
C GLY A 171 -3.65 10.84 23.79
N LYS A 172 -3.77 12.04 24.39
CA LYS A 172 -3.84 12.20 25.86
C LYS A 172 -5.15 11.65 26.43
N GLU A 173 -6.16 11.49 25.61
CA GLU A 173 -7.43 10.85 25.96
C GLU A 173 -7.32 9.32 26.06
N PHE A 174 -6.32 8.73 25.41
CA PHE A 174 -6.14 7.27 25.37
C PHE A 174 -4.94 6.78 26.19
N LYS A 175 -3.90 7.61 26.32
CA LYS A 175 -2.63 7.24 26.93
C LYS A 175 -2.36 8.05 28.19
N GLY A 176 -2.15 7.34 29.31
CA GLY A 176 -1.74 7.94 30.57
C GLY A 176 -1.10 6.95 31.54
N THR A 177 -1.02 7.36 32.80
CA THR A 177 -0.51 6.54 33.92
C THR A 177 -1.59 5.57 34.43
N ALA A 178 -1.28 4.77 35.45
CA ALA A 178 -2.27 3.87 36.08
C ALA A 178 -3.50 4.61 36.64
N GLU A 179 -3.35 5.89 36.98
CA GLU A 179 -4.46 6.72 37.47
C GLU A 179 -5.38 7.24 36.35
N HIS A 180 -4.99 7.08 35.09
CA HIS A 180 -5.75 7.55 33.95
C HIS A 180 -7.07 6.78 33.81
N ALA A 181 -8.19 7.49 33.63
CA ALA A 181 -9.53 6.91 33.69
C ALA A 181 -9.72 5.72 32.73
N LEU A 182 -9.30 5.88 31.46
CA LEU A 182 -9.37 4.79 30.48
C LEU A 182 -8.46 3.61 30.84
N VAL A 183 -7.30 3.88 31.45
CA VAL A 183 -6.35 2.82 31.85
C VAL A 183 -6.97 1.99 32.97
N LYS A 184 -7.64 2.62 33.94
CA LYS A 184 -8.40 1.92 34.97
C LYS A 184 -9.48 1.01 34.38
N VAL A 185 -10.30 1.53 33.46
CA VAL A 185 -11.34 0.73 32.77
C VAL A 185 -10.72 -0.47 32.05
N CYS A 186 -9.61 -0.27 31.33
CA CYS A 186 -8.92 -1.36 30.65
C CYS A 186 -8.42 -2.41 31.65
N LEU A 187 -7.77 -2.00 32.75
CA LEU A 187 -7.27 -2.90 33.78
C LEU A 187 -8.39 -3.69 34.47
N THR A 188 -9.49 -3.02 34.85
CA THR A 188 -10.65 -3.68 35.49
C THR A 188 -11.31 -4.73 34.59
N ASN A 189 -11.28 -4.53 33.28
CA ASN A 189 -11.86 -5.46 32.31
C ASN A 189 -10.83 -6.42 31.68
N ASN A 190 -9.59 -6.48 32.20
CA ASN A 190 -8.49 -7.30 31.67
C ASN A 190 -8.13 -7.03 30.20
N ILE A 191 -8.31 -5.78 29.75
CA ILE A 191 -8.01 -5.34 28.38
C ILE A 191 -6.60 -4.76 28.35
N GLY A 192 -5.71 -5.34 27.54
CA GLY A 192 -4.39 -4.78 27.30
C GLY A 192 -4.46 -3.52 26.44
N GLN A 193 -3.53 -2.57 26.60
CA GLN A 193 -3.43 -1.41 25.72
C GLN A 193 -2.24 -1.53 24.76
N LYS A 194 -2.47 -1.18 23.49
CA LYS A 194 -1.45 -1.11 22.44
C LYS A 194 -1.55 0.23 21.73
N PHE A 195 -0.40 0.80 21.40
CA PHE A 195 -0.33 2.11 20.77
C PHE A 195 0.30 2.04 19.38
N THR A 196 -0.10 2.98 18.51
CA THR A 196 0.61 3.25 17.27
C THR A 196 2.09 3.54 17.52
N ARG A 197 2.95 2.98 16.67
CA ARG A 197 4.38 3.36 16.67
C ARG A 197 4.50 4.76 16.07
N ILE A 198 5.34 5.58 16.70
CA ILE A 198 5.66 6.93 16.22
C ILE A 198 6.08 6.85 14.74
N SER A 199 5.50 7.72 13.90
CA SER A 199 5.78 7.84 12.47
C SER A 199 5.35 6.67 11.57
N ARG A 200 4.38 5.84 12.00
CA ARG A 200 3.72 4.82 11.14
C ARG A 200 2.19 4.96 11.14
N LEU A 201 1.69 5.97 10.41
CA LEU A 201 0.25 6.24 10.23
C LEU A 201 -0.55 5.06 9.62
N GLN A 202 0.12 4.12 8.95
CA GLN A 202 -0.55 3.04 8.22
C GLN A 202 -1.30 2.05 9.12
N THR A 203 -0.94 1.92 10.41
CA THR A 203 -1.55 0.92 11.30
C THR A 203 -2.87 1.37 11.92
N ASN A 204 -3.15 2.68 12.02
CA ASN A 204 -4.44 3.18 12.50
C ASN A 204 -5.51 3.32 11.39
N GLY A 205 -5.18 2.94 10.15
CA GLY A 205 -6.02 3.22 8.99
C GLY A 205 -7.42 2.61 9.01
N LYS A 206 -7.72 1.65 9.91
CA LYS A 206 -9.05 1.06 10.06
C LYS A 206 -10.02 2.02 10.75
N ALA A 207 -9.68 2.53 11.93
CA ALA A 207 -10.50 3.52 12.63
C ALA A 207 -10.65 4.81 11.81
N GLU A 208 -9.54 5.33 11.26
CA GLU A 208 -9.56 6.51 10.40
C GLU A 208 -10.44 6.32 9.15
N ARG A 209 -10.40 5.14 8.51
CA ARG A 209 -11.25 4.85 7.35
C ARG A 209 -12.73 4.82 7.73
N VAL A 210 -13.05 4.36 8.92
CA VAL A 210 -14.43 4.29 9.41
C VAL A 210 -14.93 5.67 9.77
N ILE A 211 -14.12 6.49 10.44
CA ILE A 211 -14.41 7.91 10.65
C ILE A 211 -14.70 8.60 9.31
N ARG A 212 -13.88 8.37 8.28
CA ARG A 212 -14.15 8.92 6.95
C ARG A 212 -15.49 8.43 6.39
N THR A 213 -15.81 7.15 6.55
CA THR A 213 -17.08 6.58 6.09
C THR A 213 -18.28 7.19 6.82
N LEU A 214 -18.18 7.38 8.15
CA LEU A 214 -19.18 8.07 8.96
C LEU A 214 -19.40 9.52 8.48
N MET A 215 -18.33 10.24 8.17
CA MET A 215 -18.48 11.61 7.67
C MET A 215 -19.15 11.64 6.28
N GLU A 216 -18.68 10.82 5.34
CA GLU A 216 -19.17 10.77 3.95
C GLU A 216 -20.64 10.30 3.84
N MET A 217 -21.03 9.31 4.65
CA MET A 217 -22.33 8.64 4.51
C MET A 217 -23.38 9.11 5.51
N TRP A 218 -22.99 9.59 6.68
CA TRP A 218 -23.92 10.05 7.71
C TRP A 218 -23.86 11.58 7.84
N HIS A 219 -22.72 12.13 8.24
CA HIS A 219 -22.66 13.55 8.58
C HIS A 219 -22.92 14.47 7.39
N GLU A 220 -22.42 14.14 6.19
CA GLU A 220 -22.63 14.95 4.98
C GLU A 220 -24.03 14.80 4.37
N LYS A 221 -24.79 13.78 4.78
CA LYS A 221 -26.10 13.46 4.20
C LYS A 221 -27.27 13.99 5.02
N ILE A 222 -27.03 14.44 6.25
CA ILE A 222 -28.06 14.82 7.19
C ILE A 222 -27.81 16.24 7.68
N GLU A 223 -28.85 17.07 7.63
CA GLU A 223 -28.86 18.36 8.32
C GLU A 223 -29.36 18.16 9.75
N PHE A 224 -28.49 18.43 10.73
CA PHE A 224 -28.80 18.22 12.14
C PHE A 224 -29.48 19.44 12.75
N LYS A 225 -30.65 19.24 13.37
CA LYS A 225 -31.39 20.28 14.10
C LYS A 225 -30.67 20.73 15.36
N ASP A 226 -30.20 19.75 16.15
CA ASP A 226 -29.52 19.95 17.41
C ASP A 226 -28.60 18.75 17.73
N SER A 227 -27.92 18.80 18.89
CA SER A 227 -27.03 17.74 19.37
C SER A 227 -27.74 16.41 19.62
N GLN A 228 -28.96 16.44 20.17
CA GLN A 228 -29.73 15.23 20.48
C GLN A 228 -30.16 14.52 19.19
N HIS A 229 -30.64 15.28 18.21
CA HIS A 229 -30.94 14.78 16.87
C HIS A 229 -29.71 14.17 16.21
N ARG A 230 -28.53 14.81 16.34
CA ARG A 230 -27.27 14.27 15.82
C ARG A 230 -26.92 12.92 16.46
N LYS A 231 -27.05 12.78 17.78
CA LYS A 231 -26.81 11.52 18.51
C LYS A 231 -27.79 10.42 18.08
N LEU A 232 -29.06 10.75 17.91
CA LEU A 232 -30.07 9.80 17.44
C LEU A 232 -29.76 9.28 16.04
N GLU A 233 -29.42 10.17 15.12
CA GLU A 233 -29.07 9.80 13.75
C GLU A 233 -27.77 9.00 13.67
N LEU A 234 -26.81 9.26 14.57
CA LEU A 234 -25.61 8.42 14.69
C LEU A 234 -25.97 6.97 15.04
N ASN A 235 -26.85 6.77 16.04
CA ASN A 235 -27.27 5.43 16.43
C ASN A 235 -27.97 4.68 15.28
N ARG A 236 -28.81 5.39 14.50
CA ARG A 236 -29.43 4.83 13.29
C ARG A 236 -28.39 4.40 12.27
N PHE A 237 -27.36 5.23 12.06
CA PHE A 237 -26.29 4.91 11.13
C PHE A 237 -25.44 3.72 11.60
N ILE A 238 -25.13 3.61 12.89
CA ILE A 238 -24.38 2.47 13.44
C ILE A 238 -25.14 1.17 13.19
N ASN A 239 -26.45 1.16 13.44
CA ASN A 239 -27.29 0.00 13.15
C ASN A 239 -27.23 -0.35 11.65
N PHE A 240 -27.44 0.62 10.77
CA PHE A 240 -27.31 0.41 9.33
C PHE A 240 -25.93 -0.13 8.92
N TYR A 241 -24.84 0.41 9.49
CA TYR A 241 -23.47 -0.01 9.20
C TYR A 241 -23.23 -1.47 9.60
N ASN A 242 -23.69 -1.87 10.78
CA ASN A 242 -23.44 -3.18 11.36
C ASN A 242 -24.34 -4.29 10.77
N THR A 243 -25.57 -3.97 10.37
CA THR A 243 -26.55 -5.01 9.99
C THR A 243 -26.99 -4.99 8.53
N VAL A 244 -26.85 -3.86 7.82
CA VAL A 244 -27.38 -3.72 6.45
C VAL A 244 -26.28 -3.44 5.43
N LYS A 245 -25.30 -2.60 5.77
CA LYS A 245 -24.32 -2.11 4.81
C LYS A 245 -23.31 -3.21 4.44
N PRO A 246 -23.17 -3.59 3.16
CA PRO A 246 -22.12 -4.52 2.74
C PRO A 246 -20.74 -3.88 2.82
N HIS A 247 -19.73 -4.67 3.21
CA HIS A 247 -18.33 -4.21 3.30
C HIS A 247 -17.42 -5.02 2.38
N LYS A 248 -16.82 -4.33 1.40
CA LYS A 248 -15.87 -4.96 0.46
C LYS A 248 -14.68 -5.63 1.15
N GLY A 249 -14.27 -5.13 2.32
CA GLY A 249 -13.21 -5.73 3.13
C GLY A 249 -13.59 -7.04 3.83
N LEU A 250 -14.87 -7.42 3.77
CA LEU A 250 -15.48 -8.61 4.36
C LEU A 250 -16.23 -9.42 3.29
N ASN A 251 -15.75 -9.42 2.05
CA ASN A 251 -16.40 -10.12 0.94
C ASN A 251 -17.89 -9.74 0.75
N ASN A 252 -18.22 -8.47 1.00
CA ASN A 252 -19.57 -7.90 0.96
C ASN A 252 -20.52 -8.37 2.07
N GLN A 253 -20.03 -9.08 3.08
CA GLN A 253 -20.81 -9.38 4.28
C GLN A 253 -20.89 -8.16 5.21
N THR A 254 -21.90 -8.15 6.07
CA THR A 254 -22.05 -7.17 7.16
C THR A 254 -21.26 -7.62 8.40
N PRO A 255 -20.87 -6.70 9.31
CA PRO A 255 -20.24 -7.08 10.57
C PRO A 255 -21.06 -8.09 11.36
N TYR A 256 -22.38 -7.90 11.40
CA TYR A 256 -23.30 -8.82 12.06
C TYR A 256 -23.25 -10.23 11.45
N GLU A 257 -23.24 -10.35 10.12
CA GLU A 257 -23.12 -11.66 9.44
C GLU A 257 -21.78 -12.36 9.77
N ILE A 258 -20.68 -11.60 9.85
CA ILE A 258 -19.37 -12.15 10.24
C ILE A 258 -19.40 -12.68 11.67
N LEU A 259 -19.93 -11.89 12.61
CA LEU A 259 -20.07 -12.31 14.00
C LEU A 259 -20.98 -13.52 14.14
N ASN A 260 -22.14 -13.50 13.50
CA ASN A 260 -23.08 -14.61 13.52
C ASN A 260 -22.44 -15.88 12.98
N SER A 261 -21.72 -15.79 11.85
CA SER A 261 -20.97 -16.92 11.32
C SER A 261 -19.93 -17.43 12.32
N TYR A 262 -19.15 -16.54 12.95
CA TYR A 262 -18.10 -16.95 13.89
C TYR A 262 -18.67 -17.67 15.13
N PHE A 263 -19.74 -17.17 15.72
CA PHE A 263 -20.35 -17.77 16.92
C PHE A 263 -21.19 -19.02 16.60
N SER A 264 -21.83 -19.08 15.43
CA SER A 264 -22.64 -20.24 15.04
C SER A 264 -21.81 -21.49 14.70
N HIS A 265 -20.55 -21.33 14.27
CA HIS A 265 -19.68 -22.46 13.91
C HIS A 265 -18.85 -23.00 15.09
N LYS A 266 -18.95 -22.39 16.28
CA LYS A 266 -18.22 -22.80 17.50
C LYS A 266 -19.08 -23.54 18.52
N VAL A 267 -20.33 -23.84 18.18
CA VAL A 267 -21.22 -24.75 18.91
C VAL A 267 -21.17 -26.12 18.24
#